data_AF-A0A9W9WE17-F1
#
_entry.id   AF-A0A9W9WE17-F1
#
_cell.length_a   1.000
_cell.length_b   1.000
_cell.length_c   1.000
_cell.angle_alpha   90.00
_cell.angle_beta   90.00
_cell.angle_gamma   90.00
#
_symmetry.space_group_name_H-M   'P 1'
#
loop_
_entity.id
_entity.type
_entity.pdbx_description
1 polymer ?
#
loop_
_entity_poly.entity_id
_entity_poly.type
_entity_poly.pdbx_seq_one_letter_code
_entity_poly.pdbx_strand_id
1 'polypeptide(L)'
;MLSTAFADFDSSLLRKPLFDPITPHGIFTLDGADWKRSRGQLRNRLSNLRKVIDLGVCEQHFQAFLQHVPPNGQVFDVQRCTSALASDMQTRFFLGESVGALDFTQSQEKKQFVEDLHVIKERIVRDGFRGPLRHLMPKRVFYRSCCRARKYVMARARREVERQSSRIEKTKGGRDGNDFNKSEEISQFADQTMSILLANDSTSTTLSGLFYCLSRDERIVEKLRTSIIDAIGLTPPTWAQLGTLHYVRWVLQEGEESLIDH
;
A
#
# COMPACT_ATOMS: atom_id res chain seq x y z
N MET A 1 -3.07 17.63 -20.00
CA MET A 1 -2.27 16.99 -21.06
C MET A 1 -2.26 15.46 -20.96
N LEU A 2 -1.95 14.85 -19.80
CA LEU A 2 -2.02 13.39 -19.63
C LEU A 2 -3.43 12.77 -19.74
N SER A 3 -4.51 13.52 -19.47
CA SER A 3 -5.88 12.98 -19.54
C SER A 3 -6.42 12.77 -20.96
N THR A 4 -5.94 13.55 -21.93
CA THR A 4 -6.42 13.54 -23.33
C THR A 4 -5.44 12.89 -24.31
N ALA A 5 -4.14 12.86 -23.97
CA ALA A 5 -3.06 12.36 -24.82
C ALA A 5 -2.25 11.24 -24.15
N PHE A 6 -2.87 10.45 -23.26
CA PHE A 6 -2.16 9.42 -22.48
C PHE A 6 -1.36 8.44 -23.35
N ALA A 7 -1.86 8.12 -24.55
CA ALA A 7 -1.19 7.23 -25.50
C ALA A 7 0.14 7.80 -26.05
N ASP A 8 0.33 9.11 -25.97
CA ASP A 8 1.52 9.81 -26.48
C ASP A 8 2.65 9.90 -25.44
N PHE A 9 2.42 9.44 -24.20
CA PHE A 9 3.39 9.47 -23.11
C PHE A 9 3.72 8.04 -22.63
N ASP A 10 4.86 7.50 -23.05
CA ASP A 10 5.44 6.27 -22.51
C ASP A 10 6.31 6.59 -21.28
N SER A 11 6.02 5.93 -20.17
CA SER A 11 6.73 6.13 -18.91
C SER A 11 7.53 4.90 -18.47
N SER A 12 7.25 3.75 -19.10
CA SER A 12 7.90 2.48 -18.86
C SER A 12 9.37 2.56 -19.26
N LEU A 13 9.76 3.26 -20.33
CA LEU A 13 11.17 3.37 -20.70
C LEU A 13 12.06 3.94 -19.56
N LEU A 14 11.51 4.86 -18.76
CA LEU A 14 12.22 5.45 -17.62
C LEU A 14 12.06 4.62 -16.34
N ARG A 15 10.87 4.08 -16.09
CA ARG A 15 10.55 3.35 -14.84
C ARG A 15 10.99 1.89 -14.88
N LYS A 16 10.85 1.23 -16.02
CA LYS A 16 11.10 -0.21 -16.20
C LYS A 16 12.48 -0.63 -15.66
N PRO A 17 13.60 0.05 -15.96
CA PRO A 17 14.90 -0.33 -15.41
C PRO A 17 15.01 -0.22 -13.88
N LEU A 18 14.15 0.57 -13.23
CA LEU A 18 14.12 0.77 -11.78
C LEU A 18 13.29 -0.33 -11.08
N PHE A 19 12.18 -0.73 -11.69
CA PHE A 19 11.19 -1.64 -11.10
C PHE A 19 11.32 -3.10 -11.57
N ASP A 20 11.92 -3.36 -12.74
CA ASP A 20 12.09 -4.73 -13.29
C ASP A 20 12.67 -5.74 -12.29
N PRO A 21 13.66 -5.39 -11.45
CA PRO A 21 14.23 -6.35 -10.51
C PRO A 21 13.28 -6.85 -9.42
N ILE A 22 12.20 -6.10 -9.13
CA ILE A 22 11.22 -6.44 -8.10
C ILE A 22 9.86 -6.85 -8.68
N THR A 23 9.39 -6.15 -9.72
CA THR A 23 8.07 -6.35 -10.35
C THR A 23 8.16 -6.28 -11.88
N PRO A 24 8.73 -7.29 -12.56
CA PRO A 24 8.95 -7.25 -14.01
C PRO A 24 7.67 -7.09 -14.84
N HIS A 25 6.52 -7.60 -14.36
CA HIS A 25 5.20 -7.39 -15.00
C HIS A 25 4.29 -6.52 -14.13
N GLY A 26 4.88 -5.70 -13.26
CA GLY A 26 4.16 -4.76 -12.40
C GLY A 26 3.58 -3.59 -13.19
N ILE A 27 2.59 -2.89 -12.61
CA ILE A 27 1.92 -1.77 -13.28
C ILE A 27 2.89 -0.61 -13.61
N PHE A 28 4.05 -0.54 -12.95
CA PHE A 28 5.08 0.49 -13.18
C PHE A 28 6.06 0.15 -14.31
N THR A 29 6.12 -1.11 -14.77
CA THR A 29 7.04 -1.58 -15.83
C THR A 29 6.34 -1.78 -17.19
N LEU A 30 5.03 -1.59 -17.24
CA LEU A 30 4.18 -1.83 -18.40
C LEU A 30 3.65 -0.52 -18.98
N ASP A 31 3.44 -0.49 -20.30
CA ASP A 31 2.70 0.57 -21.00
C ASP A 31 1.71 -0.02 -22.02
N GLY A 32 0.90 0.85 -22.62
CA GLY A 32 -0.04 0.49 -23.69
C GLY A 32 -1.07 -0.57 -23.28
N ALA A 33 -1.22 -1.60 -24.12
CA ALA A 33 -2.24 -2.65 -23.94
C ALA A 33 -2.01 -3.50 -22.68
N ASP A 34 -0.76 -3.81 -22.36
CA ASP A 34 -0.42 -4.64 -21.19
C ASP A 34 -0.66 -3.86 -19.89
N TRP A 35 -0.32 -2.57 -19.86
CA TRP A 35 -0.68 -1.72 -18.73
C TRP A 35 -2.19 -1.63 -18.54
N LYS A 36 -2.96 -1.45 -19.63
CA LYS A 36 -4.43 -1.40 -19.57
C LYS A 36 -5.01 -2.70 -19.02
N ARG A 37 -4.47 -3.86 -19.41
CA ARG A 37 -4.84 -5.18 -18.88
C ARG A 37 -4.55 -5.28 -17.38
N SER A 38 -3.32 -4.97 -16.97
CA SER A 38 -2.89 -5.03 -15.56
C SER A 38 -3.69 -4.07 -14.67
N ARG A 39 -3.90 -2.82 -15.11
CA ARG A 39 -4.75 -1.84 -14.43
C ARG A 39 -6.20 -2.31 -14.34
N GLY A 40 -6.73 -2.94 -15.39
CA GLY A 40 -8.07 -3.51 -15.39
C GLY A 40 -8.24 -4.61 -14.33
N GLN A 41 -7.27 -5.51 -14.21
CA GLN A 41 -7.26 -6.56 -13.19
C GLN A 41 -7.21 -5.97 -11.77
N LEU A 42 -6.33 -4.99 -11.54
CA LEU A 42 -6.24 -4.32 -10.24
C LEU A 42 -7.55 -3.58 -9.89
N ARG A 43 -8.11 -2.82 -10.84
CA ARG A 43 -9.40 -2.14 -10.66
C ARG A 43 -10.50 -3.12 -10.30
N ASN A 44 -10.54 -4.29 -10.94
CA ASN A 44 -11.55 -5.31 -10.64
C ASN A 44 -11.41 -5.83 -9.20
N ARG A 45 -10.18 -6.06 -8.73
CA ARG A 45 -9.91 -6.45 -7.32
C ARG A 45 -10.34 -5.38 -6.33
N LEU A 46 -10.18 -4.11 -6.68
CA LEU A 46 -10.51 -2.96 -5.83
C LEU A 46 -11.95 -2.43 -6.03
N SER A 47 -12.71 -2.98 -6.97
CA SER A 47 -14.02 -2.44 -7.38
C SER A 47 -15.08 -2.48 -6.28
N ASN A 48 -14.94 -3.36 -5.30
CA ASN A 48 -15.85 -3.48 -4.18
C ASN A 48 -15.11 -3.34 -2.85
N LEU A 49 -14.71 -2.10 -2.52
CA LEU A 49 -13.97 -1.80 -1.29
C LEU A 49 -14.64 -2.38 -0.03
N ARG A 50 -15.98 -2.38 0.06
CA ARG A 50 -16.71 -2.95 1.20
C ARG A 50 -16.51 -4.45 1.40
N LYS A 51 -16.19 -5.20 0.32
CA LYS A 51 -15.88 -6.63 0.39
C LYS A 51 -14.43 -6.91 0.75
N VAL A 52 -13.53 -5.95 0.52
CA VAL A 52 -12.08 -6.18 0.66
C VAL A 52 -11.49 -5.46 1.87
N ILE A 53 -12.08 -4.36 2.31
CA ILE A 53 -11.72 -3.62 3.52
C ILE A 53 -12.65 -4.04 4.65
N ASP A 54 -12.07 -4.58 5.71
CA ASP A 54 -12.75 -4.92 6.96
C ASP A 54 -12.47 -3.81 7.99
N LEU A 55 -13.52 -3.07 8.36
CA LEU A 55 -13.39 -1.96 9.31
C LEU A 55 -12.99 -2.43 10.72
N GLY A 56 -13.33 -3.65 11.11
CA GLY A 56 -12.88 -4.22 12.39
C GLY A 56 -11.37 -4.49 12.38
N VAL A 57 -10.83 -4.92 11.25
CA VAL A 57 -9.38 -5.07 11.08
C VAL A 57 -8.67 -3.71 11.02
N CYS A 58 -9.27 -2.72 10.37
CA CYS A 58 -8.76 -1.34 10.41
C CYS A 58 -8.69 -0.81 11.85
N GLU A 59 -9.74 -1.04 12.65
CA GLU A 59 -9.79 -0.66 14.06
C GLU A 59 -8.70 -1.38 14.87
N GLN A 60 -8.48 -2.67 14.67
CA GLN A 60 -7.38 -3.41 15.34
C GLN A 60 -6.02 -2.77 15.06
N HIS A 61 -5.73 -2.39 13.82
CA HIS A 61 -4.49 -1.71 13.47
C HIS A 61 -4.42 -0.29 14.03
N PHE A 62 -5.54 0.43 14.09
CA PHE A 62 -5.60 1.75 14.73
C PHE A 62 -5.34 1.66 16.24
N GLN A 63 -5.91 0.67 16.93
CA GLN A 63 -5.62 0.42 18.35
C GLN A 63 -4.15 0.06 18.59
N ALA A 64 -3.54 -0.73 17.69
CA ALA A 64 -2.10 -0.99 17.75
C ALA A 64 -1.28 0.31 17.57
N PHE A 65 -1.69 1.21 16.68
CA PHE A 65 -1.07 2.53 16.52
C PHE A 65 -1.17 3.37 17.80
N LEU A 66 -2.33 3.38 18.48
CA LEU A 66 -2.53 4.14 19.71
C LEU A 66 -1.61 3.69 20.85
N GLN A 67 -1.18 2.42 20.89
CA GLN A 67 -0.21 1.94 21.88
C GLN A 67 1.17 2.60 21.76
N HIS A 68 1.49 3.17 20.60
CA HIS A 68 2.74 3.92 20.37
C HIS A 68 2.60 5.42 20.67
N VAL A 69 1.39 5.92 20.96
CA VAL A 69 1.16 7.32 21.33
C VAL A 69 1.36 7.48 22.84
N PRO A 70 2.36 8.24 23.31
CA PRO A 70 2.62 8.39 24.74
C PRO A 70 1.47 9.10 25.47
N PRO A 71 0.99 8.57 26.62
CA PRO A 71 -0.14 9.16 27.35
C PRO A 71 0.20 10.46 28.09
N ASN A 72 1.49 10.76 28.26
CA ASN A 72 2.02 11.87 29.06
C ASN A 72 2.48 13.07 28.22
N GLY A 73 2.08 13.14 26.95
CA GLY A 73 2.49 14.22 26.05
C GLY A 73 3.96 14.17 25.65
N GLN A 74 4.65 13.04 25.84
CA GLN A 74 6.01 12.85 25.33
C GLN A 74 6.05 12.87 23.81
N VAL A 75 7.17 13.36 23.28
CA VAL A 75 7.43 13.40 21.84
C VAL A 75 7.57 11.98 21.31
N PHE A 76 6.95 11.71 20.17
CA PHE A 76 7.06 10.46 19.44
C PHE A 76 7.11 10.74 17.93
N ASP A 77 7.58 9.76 17.18
CA ASP A 77 7.69 9.86 15.73
C ASP A 77 6.37 9.41 15.07
N VAL A 78 5.50 10.38 14.76
CA VAL A 78 4.23 10.11 14.10
C VAL A 78 4.42 9.53 12.70
N GLN A 79 5.45 9.96 11.97
CA GLN A 79 5.72 9.49 10.60
C GLN A 79 6.07 8.00 10.59
N ARG A 80 6.89 7.55 11.55
CA ARG A 80 7.19 6.14 11.74
C ARG A 80 5.93 5.34 12.07
N CYS A 81 5.07 5.86 12.94
CA CYS A 81 3.84 5.17 13.35
C CYS A 81 2.82 5.09 12.20
N THR A 82 2.62 6.16 11.42
CA THR A 82 1.73 6.14 10.24
C THR A 82 2.28 5.22 9.14
N SER A 83 3.61 5.14 8.99
CA SER A 83 4.24 4.23 8.02
C SER A 83 4.04 2.77 8.40
N ALA A 84 4.15 2.45 9.69
CA ALA A 84 3.88 1.13 10.22
C ALA A 84 2.39 0.76 10.06
N LEU A 85 1.48 1.68 10.42
CA LEU A 85 0.04 1.51 10.24
C LEU A 85 -0.34 1.23 8.78
N ALA A 86 0.17 2.03 7.85
CA ALA A 86 -0.10 1.87 6.42
C ALA A 86 0.46 0.54 5.90
N SER A 87 1.65 0.14 6.35
CA SER A 87 2.25 -1.16 6.02
C SER A 87 1.40 -2.34 6.51
N ASP A 88 0.90 -2.27 7.73
CA ASP A 88 0.05 -3.31 8.32
C ASP A 88 -1.29 -3.44 7.60
N MET A 89 -1.96 -2.31 7.34
CA MET A 89 -3.22 -2.28 6.60
C MET A 89 -3.05 -2.83 5.18
N GLN A 90 -2.03 -2.39 4.43
CA GLN A 90 -1.84 -2.83 3.05
C GLN A 90 -1.42 -4.29 2.94
N THR A 91 -0.52 -4.75 3.81
CA THR A 91 -0.09 -6.16 3.78
C THR A 91 -1.24 -7.07 4.18
N ARG A 92 -2.03 -6.70 5.19
CA ARG A 92 -3.26 -7.41 5.54
C ARG A 92 -4.24 -7.50 4.37
N PHE A 93 -4.40 -6.40 3.63
CA PHE A 93 -5.29 -6.33 2.47
C PHE A 93 -4.81 -7.18 1.29
N PHE A 94 -3.54 -7.08 0.90
CA PHE A 94 -3.03 -7.71 -0.34
C PHE A 94 -2.40 -9.09 -0.14
N LEU A 95 -1.89 -9.38 1.04
CA LEU A 95 -1.26 -10.68 1.37
C LEU A 95 -2.16 -11.55 2.23
N GLY A 96 -3.28 -11.01 2.72
CA GLY A 96 -4.17 -11.68 3.67
C GLY A 96 -3.65 -11.68 5.11
N GLU A 97 -2.42 -11.21 5.35
CA GLU A 97 -1.81 -11.13 6.68
C GLU A 97 -1.02 -9.83 6.85
N SER A 98 -1.09 -9.26 8.05
CA SER A 98 -0.31 -8.07 8.41
C SER A 98 1.16 -8.44 8.65
N VAL A 99 2.08 -7.53 8.28
CA VAL A 99 3.49 -7.63 8.67
C VAL A 99 3.73 -7.28 10.14
N GLY A 100 2.74 -6.76 10.86
CA GLY A 100 2.85 -6.44 12.27
C GLY A 100 3.94 -5.40 12.56
N ALA A 101 4.09 -4.39 11.70
CA ALA A 101 5.03 -3.30 11.88
C ALA A 101 4.74 -2.45 13.13
N LEU A 102 3.50 -2.47 13.62
CA LEU A 102 3.11 -1.87 14.90
C LEU A 102 3.22 -2.84 16.09
N ASP A 103 3.50 -4.12 15.86
CA ASP A 103 3.58 -5.14 16.91
C ASP A 103 4.97 -5.16 17.56
N PHE A 104 5.02 -5.05 18.89
CA PHE A 104 6.27 -5.16 19.66
C PHE A 104 6.93 -6.54 19.55
N THR A 105 6.16 -7.56 19.16
CA THR A 105 6.59 -8.96 18.99
C THR A 105 6.73 -9.38 17.53
N GLN A 106 6.89 -8.42 16.61
CA GLN A 106 7.06 -8.67 15.18
C GLN A 106 8.12 -9.74 14.91
N SER A 107 7.77 -10.75 14.10
CA SER A 107 8.71 -11.81 13.74
C SER A 107 9.87 -11.28 12.90
N GLN A 108 11.05 -11.90 13.05
CA GLN A 108 12.25 -11.50 12.31
C GLN A 108 12.06 -11.57 10.78
N GLU A 109 11.27 -12.54 10.28
CA GLU A 109 10.95 -12.63 8.84
C GLU A 109 10.16 -11.40 8.36
N LYS A 110 9.12 -11.00 9.11
CA LYS A 110 8.27 -9.86 8.76
C LYS A 110 9.03 -8.54 8.87
N LYS A 111 9.85 -8.40 9.91
CA LYS A 111 10.76 -7.26 10.06
C LYS A 111 11.72 -7.14 8.89
N GLN A 112 12.37 -8.25 8.51
CA GLN A 112 13.27 -8.28 7.36
C GLN A 112 12.57 -7.88 6.05
N PHE A 113 11.32 -8.29 5.86
CA PHE A 113 10.53 -7.90 4.70
C PHE A 113 10.26 -6.40 4.64
N VAL A 114 9.89 -5.78 5.78
CA VAL A 114 9.68 -4.32 5.87
C VAL A 114 10.99 -3.57 5.58
N GLU A 115 12.11 -4.02 6.14
CA GLU A 115 13.44 -3.45 5.87
C GLU A 115 13.82 -3.58 4.39
N ASP A 116 13.55 -4.73 3.76
CA ASP A 116 13.81 -4.95 2.34
C ASP A 116 12.98 -4.00 1.46
N LEU A 117 11.71 -3.77 1.80
CA LEU A 117 10.87 -2.81 1.09
C LEU A 117 11.43 -1.39 1.21
N HIS A 118 11.90 -0.99 2.39
CA HIS A 118 12.51 0.33 2.59
C HIS A 118 13.75 0.51 1.69
N VAL A 119 14.66 -0.47 1.69
CA VAL A 119 15.87 -0.46 0.84
C VAL A 119 15.51 -0.40 -0.66
N ILE A 120 14.50 -1.16 -1.08
CA ILE A 120 14.04 -1.18 -2.48
C ILE A 120 13.51 0.20 -2.88
N LYS A 121 12.61 0.79 -2.08
CA LYS A 121 12.01 2.10 -2.34
C LYS A 121 13.05 3.21 -2.39
N GLU A 122 13.92 3.27 -1.38
CA GLU A 122 15.00 4.26 -1.33
C GLU A 122 15.91 4.15 -2.55
N ARG A 123 16.23 2.92 -2.97
CA ARG A 123 17.05 2.70 -4.17
C ARG A 123 16.35 3.15 -5.44
N ILE A 124 15.07 2.81 -5.62
CA ILE A 124 14.28 3.20 -6.79
C ILE A 124 14.26 4.72 -6.93
N VAL A 125 13.97 5.44 -5.84
CA VAL A 125 13.94 6.91 -5.83
C VAL A 125 15.30 7.49 -6.17
N ARG A 126 16.36 7.05 -5.49
CA ARG A 126 17.73 7.54 -5.72
C ARG A 126 18.21 7.27 -7.15
N ASP A 127 17.94 6.09 -7.70
CA ASP A 127 18.34 5.75 -9.07
C ASP A 127 17.49 6.50 -10.12
N GLY A 128 16.23 6.82 -9.81
CA GLY A 128 15.40 7.72 -10.61
C GLY A 128 16.00 9.12 -10.72
N PHE A 129 16.36 9.73 -9.58
CA PHE A 129 17.00 11.05 -9.55
C PHE A 129 18.39 11.07 -10.20
N ARG A 130 19.17 9.99 -10.09
CA ARG A 130 20.51 9.89 -10.69
C ARG A 130 20.48 9.71 -12.22
N GLY A 131 19.35 9.30 -12.79
CA GLY A 131 19.24 9.02 -14.21
C GLY A 131 20.31 8.03 -14.69
N PRO A 132 21.10 8.33 -15.74
CA PRO A 132 22.15 7.46 -16.25
C PRO A 132 23.26 7.14 -15.24
N LEU A 133 23.55 8.01 -14.26
CA LEU A 133 24.62 7.78 -13.28
C LEU A 133 24.35 6.61 -12.33
N ARG A 134 23.12 6.07 -12.32
CA ARG A 134 22.74 4.88 -11.52
C ARG A 134 23.60 3.65 -11.82
N HIS A 135 24.19 3.57 -13.01
CA HIS A 135 25.04 2.45 -13.43
C HIS A 135 26.38 2.40 -12.70
N LEU A 136 26.81 3.51 -12.08
CA LEU A 136 28.06 3.60 -11.31
C LEU A 136 27.91 3.10 -9.86
N MET A 137 26.67 2.89 -9.40
CA MET A 137 26.38 2.60 -8.00
C MET A 137 26.23 1.09 -7.75
N PRO A 138 26.91 0.50 -6.75
CA PRO A 138 26.78 -0.93 -6.44
C PRO A 138 25.33 -1.35 -6.16
N LYS A 139 24.86 -2.43 -6.80
CA LYS A 139 23.45 -2.91 -6.69
C LYS A 139 23.26 -4.18 -5.86
N ARG A 140 24.30 -4.68 -5.19
CA ARG A 140 24.27 -5.98 -4.49
C ARG A 140 23.19 -6.06 -3.42
N VAL A 141 23.09 -5.04 -2.55
CA VAL A 141 22.08 -4.99 -1.48
C VAL A 141 20.68 -4.92 -2.08
N PHE A 142 20.47 -4.03 -3.06
CA PHE A 142 19.21 -3.87 -3.76
C PHE A 142 18.70 -5.18 -4.37
N TYR A 143 19.51 -5.87 -5.19
CA TYR A 143 19.08 -7.14 -5.80
C TYR A 143 18.80 -8.24 -4.76
N ARG A 144 19.56 -8.29 -3.66
CA ARG A 144 19.29 -9.22 -2.55
C ARG A 144 17.97 -8.91 -1.86
N SER A 145 17.69 -7.65 -1.57
CA SER A 145 16.42 -7.21 -1.01
C SER A 145 15.25 -7.50 -1.95
N CYS A 146 15.41 -7.24 -3.26
CA CYS A 146 14.39 -7.60 -4.25
C CYS A 146 14.09 -9.11 -4.25
N CYS A 147 15.13 -9.94 -4.23
CA CYS A 147 14.97 -11.40 -4.20
C CYS A 147 14.24 -11.88 -2.94
N ARG A 148 14.62 -11.38 -1.75
CA ARG A 148 13.96 -11.72 -0.48
C ARG A 148 12.52 -11.24 -0.42
N ALA A 149 12.25 -9.98 -0.76
CA ALA A 149 10.91 -9.41 -0.77
C ALA A 149 9.99 -10.16 -1.76
N ARG A 150 10.49 -10.45 -2.96
CA ARG A 150 9.75 -11.24 -3.95
C ARG A 150 9.46 -12.65 -3.45
N LYS A 151 10.44 -13.33 -2.84
CA LYS A 151 10.23 -14.66 -2.24
C LYS A 151 9.14 -14.63 -1.17
N TYR A 152 9.16 -13.62 -0.30
CA TYR A 152 8.16 -13.42 0.75
C TYR A 152 6.74 -13.29 0.18
N VAL A 153 6.57 -12.46 -0.86
CA VAL A 153 5.26 -12.26 -1.52
C VAL A 153 4.83 -13.49 -2.32
N MET A 154 5.73 -14.14 -3.07
CA MET A 154 5.40 -15.33 -3.85
C MET A 154 4.89 -16.48 -2.98
N ALA A 155 5.46 -16.68 -1.78
CA ALA A 155 4.97 -17.69 -0.85
C ALA A 155 3.50 -17.45 -0.43
N ARG A 156 3.11 -16.19 -0.27
CA ARG A 156 1.74 -15.77 0.08
C ARG A 156 0.80 -15.81 -1.11
N ALA A 157 1.29 -15.41 -2.28
CA ALA A 157 0.55 -15.48 -3.54
C ALA A 157 0.13 -16.93 -3.86
N ARG A 158 1.02 -17.91 -3.64
CA ARG A 158 0.70 -19.35 -3.80
C ARG A 158 -0.48 -19.76 -2.94
N ARG A 159 -0.44 -19.45 -1.65
CA ARG A 159 -1.53 -19.76 -0.69
C ARG A 159 -2.85 -19.13 -1.13
N GLU A 160 -2.81 -17.87 -1.58
CA GLU A 160 -4.02 -17.16 -1.98
C GLU A 160 -4.62 -17.71 -3.28
N VAL A 161 -3.79 -18.00 -4.30
CA VAL A 161 -4.27 -18.61 -5.55
C VAL A 161 -4.86 -19.99 -5.30
N GLU A 162 -4.21 -20.84 -4.50
CA GLU A 162 -4.72 -22.16 -4.11
C GLU A 162 -6.07 -22.07 -3.37
N ARG A 163 -6.21 -21.08 -2.47
CA ARG A 163 -7.46 -20.81 -1.76
C ARG A 163 -8.58 -20.35 -2.70
N GLN A 164 -8.25 -19.63 -3.77
CA GLN A 164 -9.23 -19.22 -4.78
C GLN A 164 -9.64 -20.39 -5.68
N SER A 165 -8.69 -21.21 -6.15
CA SER A 165 -8.97 -22.41 -6.96
C SER A 165 -9.92 -23.36 -6.23
N SER A 166 -9.64 -23.66 -4.95
CA SER A 166 -10.50 -24.55 -4.14
C SER A 166 -11.91 -23.99 -3.87
N ARG A 167 -12.07 -22.65 -3.78
CA ARG A 167 -13.40 -22.02 -3.70
C ARG A 167 -14.18 -22.17 -5.01
N ILE A 168 -13.50 -22.02 -6.15
CA ILE A 168 -14.13 -22.13 -7.47
C ILE A 168 -14.57 -23.58 -7.72
N GLU A 169 -13.73 -24.56 -7.41
CA GLU A 169 -14.06 -26.00 -7.53
C GLU A 169 -15.29 -26.40 -6.72
N LYS A 170 -15.43 -25.86 -5.49
CA LYS A 170 -16.62 -26.08 -4.66
C LYS A 170 -17.88 -25.42 -5.20
N THR A 171 -17.76 -24.37 -6.03
CA THR A 171 -18.90 -23.58 -6.54
C THR A 171 -19.31 -23.97 -7.96
N LYS A 172 -18.36 -24.45 -8.77
CA LYS A 172 -18.56 -24.86 -10.15
C LYS A 172 -17.81 -26.18 -10.33
N GLY A 173 -18.54 -27.30 -10.32
CA GLY A 173 -17.96 -28.64 -10.40
C GLY A 173 -16.87 -28.74 -11.48
N GLY A 174 -15.64 -28.92 -10.99
CA GLY A 174 -14.41 -29.33 -11.69
C GLY A 174 -14.15 -28.80 -13.11
N ARG A 175 -13.22 -27.85 -13.24
CA ARG A 175 -12.35 -27.80 -14.43
C ARG A 175 -10.90 -27.81 -13.97
N ASP A 176 -10.24 -28.91 -14.28
CA ASP A 176 -8.83 -29.17 -14.07
C ASP A 176 -8.01 -28.12 -14.85
N GLY A 177 -7.32 -27.26 -14.12
CA GLY A 177 -6.56 -26.14 -14.67
C GLY A 177 -5.09 -26.52 -14.83
N ASN A 178 -4.62 -26.57 -16.07
CA ASN A 178 -3.23 -26.81 -16.48
C ASN A 178 -2.22 -26.04 -15.59
N ASP A 179 -1.27 -26.75 -14.95
CA ASP A 179 -0.30 -26.20 -13.97
C ASP A 179 0.48 -24.97 -14.48
N PHE A 180 0.70 -24.88 -15.79
CA PHE A 180 1.35 -23.72 -16.43
C PHE A 180 0.59 -22.40 -16.19
N ASN A 181 -0.74 -22.43 -16.24
CA ASN A 181 -1.57 -21.23 -16.03
C ASN A 181 -1.49 -20.75 -14.58
N LYS A 182 -1.32 -21.69 -13.63
CA LYS A 182 -1.25 -21.38 -12.19
C LYS A 182 0.06 -20.69 -11.81
N SER A 183 1.18 -21.12 -12.37
CA SER A 183 2.48 -20.46 -12.14
C SER A 183 2.48 -19.02 -12.65
N GLU A 184 1.88 -18.78 -13.82
CA GLU A 184 1.73 -17.44 -14.38
C GLU A 184 0.82 -16.57 -13.50
N GLU A 185 -0.32 -17.11 -13.06
CA GLU A 185 -1.25 -16.42 -12.15
C GLU A 185 -0.59 -16.02 -10.83
N ILE A 186 0.22 -16.90 -10.23
CA ILE A 186 0.99 -16.61 -9.01
C ILE A 186 1.99 -15.46 -9.26
N SER A 187 2.71 -15.49 -10.38
CA SER A 187 3.68 -14.43 -10.69
C SER A 187 2.98 -13.10 -10.94
N GLN A 188 1.88 -13.09 -11.67
CA GLN A 188 1.08 -11.88 -11.92
C GLN A 188 0.50 -11.32 -10.62
N PHE A 189 -0.02 -12.17 -9.73
CA PHE A 189 -0.48 -11.76 -8.40
C PHE A 189 0.67 -11.12 -7.61
N ALA A 190 1.84 -11.77 -7.59
CA ALA A 190 3.00 -11.27 -6.86
C ALA A 190 3.47 -9.91 -7.39
N ASP A 191 3.52 -9.72 -8.72
CA ASP A 191 3.90 -8.45 -9.35
C ASP A 191 2.90 -7.33 -9.03
N GLN A 192 1.61 -7.62 -9.06
CA GLN A 192 0.56 -6.64 -8.71
C GLN A 192 0.59 -6.27 -7.23
N THR A 193 0.59 -7.26 -6.34
CA THR A 193 0.68 -7.03 -4.90
C THR A 193 1.93 -6.25 -4.56
N MET A 194 3.06 -6.59 -5.20
CA MET A 194 4.31 -5.92 -4.91
C MET A 194 4.36 -4.49 -5.46
N SER A 195 3.74 -4.23 -6.61
CA SER A 195 3.56 -2.86 -7.11
C SER A 195 2.79 -1.99 -6.12
N ILE A 196 1.75 -2.53 -5.48
CA ILE A 196 0.92 -1.74 -4.57
C ILE A 196 1.64 -1.47 -3.25
N LEU A 197 2.31 -2.47 -2.69
CA LEU A 197 3.10 -2.31 -1.47
C LEU A 197 4.26 -1.31 -1.66
N LEU A 198 4.80 -1.20 -2.88
CA LEU A 198 5.77 -0.16 -3.22
C LEU A 198 5.14 1.25 -3.29
N ALA A 199 3.85 1.36 -3.59
CA ALA A 199 3.12 2.61 -3.63
C ALA A 199 2.65 3.13 -2.25
N ASN A 200 2.94 2.39 -1.16
CA ASN A 200 2.42 2.68 0.20
C ASN A 200 2.78 4.06 0.77
N ASP A 201 3.89 4.67 0.35
CA ASP A 201 4.45 5.85 1.02
C ASP A 201 3.52 7.08 0.96
N SER A 202 2.61 7.16 -0.02
CA SER A 202 1.64 8.26 -0.11
C SER A 202 0.71 8.30 1.10
N THR A 203 0.11 7.16 1.49
CA THR A 203 -0.83 7.10 2.64
C THR A 203 -0.15 7.52 3.94
N SER A 204 1.08 7.05 4.18
CA SER A 204 1.83 7.42 5.38
C SER A 204 2.17 8.91 5.41
N THR A 205 2.65 9.44 4.28
CA THR A 205 3.05 10.85 4.16
C THR A 205 1.86 11.77 4.33
N THR A 206 0.72 11.46 3.70
CA THR A 206 -0.52 12.23 3.87
C THR A 206 -0.98 12.24 5.33
N LEU A 207 -1.01 11.09 6.00
CA LEU A 207 -1.42 11.02 7.41
C LEU A 207 -0.45 11.77 8.33
N SER A 208 0.85 11.58 8.15
CA SER A 208 1.86 12.30 8.96
C SER A 208 1.80 13.80 8.72
N GLY A 209 1.64 14.23 7.47
CA GLY A 209 1.50 15.64 7.11
C GLY A 209 0.22 16.24 7.69
N LEU A 210 -0.88 15.48 7.65
CA LEU A 210 -2.14 15.89 8.27
C LEU A 210 -1.98 16.09 9.79
N PHE A 211 -1.36 15.15 10.50
CA PHE A 211 -1.10 15.31 11.93
C PHE A 211 -0.22 16.53 12.22
N TYR A 212 0.78 16.78 11.38
CA TYR A 212 1.61 17.98 11.48
C TYR A 212 0.77 19.25 11.31
N CYS A 213 -0.06 19.36 10.26
CA CYS A 213 -0.92 20.53 10.05
C CYS A 213 -1.93 20.73 11.19
N LEU A 214 -2.58 19.65 11.65
CA LEU A 214 -3.53 19.69 12.76
C LEU A 214 -2.89 20.12 14.08
N SER A 215 -1.63 19.75 14.32
CA SER A 215 -0.91 20.16 15.54
C SER A 215 -0.68 21.67 15.64
N ARG A 216 -0.84 22.43 14.53
CA ARG A 216 -0.61 23.88 14.47
C ARG A 216 -1.86 24.71 14.68
N ASP A 217 -3.06 24.12 14.57
CA ASP A 217 -4.33 24.84 14.74
C ASP A 217 -5.35 24.02 15.55
N GLU A 218 -5.41 24.32 16.84
CA GLU A 218 -6.33 23.69 17.78
C GLU A 218 -7.81 23.91 17.42
N ARG A 219 -8.14 25.04 16.76
CA ARG A 219 -9.53 25.34 16.36
C ARG A 219 -10.02 24.37 15.30
N ILE A 220 -9.13 23.99 14.37
CA ILE A 220 -9.44 22.97 13.35
C ILE A 220 -9.62 21.61 14.01
N VAL A 221 -8.78 21.25 14.98
CA VAL A 221 -8.87 19.99 15.73
C VAL A 221 -10.20 19.90 16.50
N GLU A 222 -10.58 20.97 17.21
CA GLU A 222 -11.85 21.03 17.94
C GLU A 222 -13.04 20.88 16.98
N LYS A 223 -13.06 21.65 15.89
CA LYS A 223 -14.13 21.56 14.89
C LYS A 223 -14.21 20.18 14.22
N LEU A 224 -13.06 19.58 13.92
CA LEU A 224 -12.96 18.23 13.37
C LEU A 224 -13.53 17.21 14.35
N ARG A 225 -13.15 17.29 15.63
CA ARG A 225 -13.63 16.39 16.68
C ARG A 225 -15.15 16.50 16.86
N THR A 226 -15.69 17.72 16.93
CA THR A 226 -17.14 17.95 17.02
C THR A 226 -17.86 17.35 15.81
N SER A 227 -17.38 17.62 14.60
CA SER A 227 -17.98 17.05 13.38
C SER A 227 -17.96 15.52 13.35
N ILE A 228 -16.92 14.88 13.91
CA ILE A 228 -16.85 13.42 14.00
C ILE A 228 -17.86 12.91 15.04
N ILE A 229 -17.85 13.47 16.25
CA ILE A 229 -18.73 13.04 17.35
C ILE A 229 -20.21 13.18 16.94
N ASP A 230 -20.58 14.28 16.29
CA ASP A 230 -21.97 14.51 15.85
C ASP A 230 -22.43 13.47 14.81
N ALA A 231 -21.52 13.00 13.95
CA ALA A 231 -21.84 12.07 12.87
C ALA A 231 -21.77 10.59 13.28
N ILE A 232 -20.81 10.21 14.13
CA ILE A 232 -20.53 8.79 14.45
C ILE A 232 -20.54 8.46 15.94
N GLY A 233 -20.57 9.45 16.82
CA GLY A 233 -20.44 9.27 18.27
C GLY A 233 -19.02 8.87 18.68
N LEU A 234 -18.93 8.02 19.71
CA LEU A 234 -17.67 7.55 20.31
C LEU A 234 -17.31 6.11 19.93
N THR A 235 -18.08 5.50 19.03
CA THR A 235 -17.89 4.11 18.59
C THR A 235 -17.19 4.06 17.23
N PRO A 236 -16.49 2.95 16.89
CA PRO A 236 -15.90 2.77 15.56
C PRO A 236 -16.93 2.99 14.43
N PRO A 237 -16.55 3.64 13.32
CA PRO A 237 -17.49 4.03 12.27
C PRO A 237 -17.96 2.83 11.43
N THR A 238 -19.17 2.93 10.90
CA THR A 238 -19.71 2.01 9.88
C THR A 238 -19.50 2.54 8.46
N TRP A 239 -19.59 1.66 7.46
CA TRP A 239 -19.50 2.05 6.04
C TRP A 239 -20.51 3.11 5.60
N ALA A 240 -21.70 3.13 6.19
CA ALA A 240 -22.72 4.12 5.88
C ALA A 240 -22.31 5.51 6.41
N GLN A 241 -21.77 5.55 7.62
CA GLN A 241 -21.32 6.78 8.28
C GLN A 241 -20.07 7.39 7.65
N LEU A 242 -19.15 6.58 7.10
CA LEU A 242 -17.98 7.13 6.40
C LEU A 242 -18.37 8.06 5.23
N GLY A 243 -19.55 7.85 4.63
CA GLY A 243 -20.07 8.70 3.56
C GLY A 243 -20.51 10.09 4.01
N THR A 244 -20.84 10.27 5.30
CA THR A 244 -21.42 11.50 5.85
C THR A 244 -20.38 12.43 6.49
N LEU A 245 -19.13 11.97 6.62
CA LEU A 245 -18.02 12.74 7.21
C LEU A 245 -17.46 13.79 6.22
N HIS A 246 -18.26 14.79 5.89
CA HIS A 246 -17.90 15.83 4.92
C HIS A 246 -16.72 16.68 5.37
N TYR A 247 -16.69 17.10 6.64
CA TYR A 247 -15.61 17.93 7.16
C TYR A 247 -14.27 17.18 7.19
N VAL A 248 -14.29 15.88 7.55
CA VAL A 248 -13.10 15.01 7.48
C VAL A 248 -12.56 14.95 6.06
N ARG A 249 -13.44 14.84 5.05
CA ARG A 249 -13.03 14.82 3.64
C ARG A 249 -12.34 16.12 3.21
N TRP A 250 -12.87 17.28 3.63
CA TRP A 250 -12.24 18.56 3.33
C TRP A 250 -10.87 18.70 3.98
N VAL A 251 -10.75 18.30 5.25
CA VAL A 251 -9.48 18.30 5.97
C VAL A 251 -8.45 17.38 5.31
N LEU A 252 -8.86 16.19 4.85
CA LEU A 252 -7.98 15.28 4.11
C LEU A 252 -7.51 15.88 2.78
N GLN A 253 -8.43 16.50 2.02
CA GLN A 253 -8.10 17.11 0.74
C GLN A 253 -7.14 18.30 0.89
N GLU A 254 -7.40 19.19 1.85
CA GLU A 254 -6.52 20.33 2.14
C GLU A 254 -5.12 19.86 2.60
N GLY A 255 -5.08 18.79 3.39
CA GLY A 255 -3.82 18.19 3.84
C GLY A 255 -2.98 17.62 2.69
N GLU A 256 -3.62 17.13 1.62
CA GLU A 256 -2.92 16.70 0.41
C GLU A 256 -2.38 17.90 -0.38
N GLU A 257 -3.15 18.98 -0.51
CA GLU A 257 -2.75 20.21 -1.23
C GLU A 257 -1.59 20.93 -0.51
N SER A 258 -1.67 21.06 0.82
CA SER A 258 -0.63 21.72 1.64
C SER A 258 0.74 21.03 1.61
N LEU A 259 0.79 19.74 1.26
CA LEU A 259 2.04 18.97 1.11
C LEU A 259 2.71 19.19 -0.25
N ILE A 260 2.00 19.77 -1.22
CA ILE A 260 2.51 20.02 -2.58
C ILE A 260 3.14 21.42 -2.67
N ASP A 261 2.69 22.36 -1.84
CA ASP A 261 3.10 23.77 -1.85
C ASP A 261 4.32 24.08 -0.96
N HIS A 262 4.94 23.06 -0.36
CA HIS A 262 6.13 23.17 0.51
C HIS A 262 7.23 22.20 0.11
#